data_AF-A0A535A0F6-F1
#
_entry.id   AF-A0A535A0F6-F1
#
_cell.length_a   1.000
_cell.length_b   1.000
_cell.length_c   1.000
_cell.angle_alpha   90.00
_cell.angle_beta   90.00
_cell.angle_gamma   90.00
#
_symmetry.space_group_name_H-M   'P 1'
#
loop_
_entity.id
_entity.type
_entity.pdbx_description
1 polymer ?
#
loop_
_entity_poly.entity_id
_entity_poly.type
_entity_poly.pdbx_seq_one_letter_code
_entity_poly.pdbx_strand_id
1 'polypeptide(L)'
;MKFGAGYTREHADNDSARAVTRPTFSFDSVFDFAADRPSTEAQIAVDPRTGRAPDSIKRLHRTQSVAAFVQDEWKLRPNLTVSAGLRYEGFLNIYDASDDIMTNIEFPNATGNLRNDVASAHMVQRKYYLDGGLWGGGQHTLAPRLSFAWDPTKKGQMSIRGGVGRFY
;
A
#
# COMPACT_ATOMS: atom_id res chain seq x y z
N MET A 1 -24.89 19.03 -12.38
CA MET A 1 -24.35 18.14 -11.34
C MET A 1 -23.84 16.82 -11.92
N LYS A 2 -22.68 16.36 -11.45
CA LYS A 2 -22.05 15.08 -11.77
C LYS A 2 -21.55 14.44 -10.47
N PHE A 3 -21.73 13.14 -10.32
CA PHE A 3 -21.21 12.38 -9.18
C PHE A 3 -20.83 10.96 -9.61
N GLY A 4 -20.04 10.29 -8.79
CA GLY A 4 -19.68 8.89 -9.01
C GLY A 4 -18.89 8.31 -7.85
N ALA A 5 -18.85 6.99 -7.79
CA ALA A 5 -18.06 6.26 -6.80
C ALA A 5 -17.45 5.02 -7.44
N GLY A 6 -16.37 4.52 -6.84
CA GLY A 6 -15.66 3.32 -7.25
C GLY A 6 -15.16 2.55 -6.04
N TYR A 7 -15.11 1.23 -6.19
CA TYR A 7 -14.49 0.31 -5.25
C TYR A 7 -13.63 -0.65 -6.04
N THR A 8 -12.37 -0.79 -5.64
CA THR A 8 -11.44 -1.76 -6.21
C THR A 8 -10.95 -2.66 -5.09
N ARG A 9 -10.85 -3.95 -5.40
CA ARG A 9 -10.22 -4.94 -4.53
C ARG A 9 -9.19 -5.71 -5.34
N GLU A 10 -7.97 -5.79 -4.83
CA GLU A 10 -6.87 -6.48 -5.48
C GLU A 10 -6.34 -7.59 -4.57
N HIS A 11 -5.63 -8.52 -5.19
CA HIS A 11 -5.02 -9.65 -4.51
C HIS A 11 -3.59 -9.84 -5.03
N ALA A 12 -2.68 -10.15 -4.11
CA ALA A 12 -1.34 -10.59 -4.43
C ALA A 12 -1.05 -11.87 -3.64
N ASP A 13 -1.02 -12.99 -4.36
CA ASP A 13 -0.83 -14.32 -3.78
C ASP A 13 0.57 -14.81 -4.11
N ASN A 14 1.44 -14.83 -3.10
CA ASN A 14 2.82 -15.28 -3.23
C ASN A 14 3.01 -16.57 -2.44
N ASP A 15 3.69 -17.54 -3.04
CA ASP A 15 4.16 -18.75 -2.36
C ASP A 15 5.68 -18.88 -2.54
N SER A 16 6.40 -18.77 -1.43
CA SER A 16 7.86 -18.86 -1.41
C SER A 16 8.39 -20.18 -0.85
N ALA A 17 7.52 -21.14 -0.51
CA ALA A 17 7.95 -22.42 0.06
C ALA A 17 8.94 -23.14 -0.87
N ARG A 18 8.69 -23.10 -2.18
CA ARG A 18 9.52 -23.76 -3.20
C ARG A 18 11.00 -23.33 -3.18
N ALA A 19 11.30 -22.12 -2.73
CA ALA A 19 12.67 -21.60 -2.66
C ALA A 19 13.47 -22.19 -1.50
N VAL A 20 12.80 -22.83 -0.53
CA VAL A 20 13.41 -23.28 0.72
C VAL A 20 13.06 -24.72 1.11
N THR A 21 12.15 -25.37 0.39
CA THR A 21 11.88 -26.81 0.50
C THR A 21 12.83 -27.67 -0.34
N ARG A 22 13.82 -27.04 -1.00
CA ARG A 22 14.82 -27.70 -1.86
C ARG A 22 16.22 -27.24 -1.44
N PRO A 23 16.78 -27.81 -0.38
CA PRO A 23 18.10 -27.41 0.09
C PRO A 23 19.16 -27.77 -0.95
N THR A 24 20.18 -26.91 -1.05
CA THR A 24 21.35 -27.15 -1.88
C THR A 24 22.55 -27.34 -0.97
N PHE A 25 23.29 -28.42 -1.21
CA PHE A 25 24.52 -28.76 -0.49
C PHE A 25 25.68 -28.74 -1.48
N SER A 26 26.71 -27.97 -1.15
CA SER A 26 27.97 -27.93 -1.89
C SER A 26 29.06 -28.62 -1.09
N PHE A 27 29.94 -29.32 -1.79
CA PHE A 27 31.05 -30.05 -1.19
C PHE A 27 32.32 -29.68 -1.95
N ASP A 28 33.41 -29.43 -1.23
CA ASP A 28 34.70 -29.06 -1.83
C ASP A 28 35.41 -30.29 -2.44
N SER A 29 35.05 -31.49 -2.00
CA SER A 29 35.58 -32.75 -2.51
C SER A 29 34.59 -33.91 -2.39
N VAL A 30 34.88 -35.01 -3.11
CA VAL A 30 34.12 -36.26 -2.99
C VAL A 30 34.27 -36.92 -1.62
N PHE A 31 35.39 -36.68 -0.92
CA PHE A 31 35.60 -37.20 0.43
C PHE A 31 34.75 -36.45 1.45
N ASP A 32 34.57 -35.14 1.27
CA ASP A 32 33.64 -34.33 2.07
C ASP A 32 32.18 -34.77 1.86
N PHE A 33 31.81 -35.11 0.62
CA PHE A 33 30.52 -35.71 0.33
C PHE A 33 30.34 -37.07 1.01
N ALA A 34 31.34 -37.95 0.94
CA ALA A 34 31.28 -39.28 1.55
C ALA A 34 31.22 -39.23 3.09
N ALA A 35 31.79 -38.18 3.70
CA ALA A 35 31.77 -37.95 5.14
C ALA A 35 30.56 -37.10 5.62
N ASP A 36 29.64 -36.76 4.73
CA ASP A 36 28.48 -35.88 5.00
C ASP A 36 28.90 -34.53 5.62
N ARG A 37 29.95 -33.92 5.06
CA ARG A 37 30.55 -32.67 5.51
C ARG A 37 30.44 -31.57 4.44
N PRO A 38 29.27 -30.95 4.24
CA PRO A 38 29.10 -29.90 3.23
C PRO A 38 29.95 -28.67 3.55
N SER A 39 30.50 -28.03 2.51
CA SER A 39 31.20 -26.75 2.62
C SER A 39 30.25 -25.56 2.57
N THR A 40 29.05 -25.73 2.01
CA THR A 40 27.97 -24.75 2.10
C THR A 40 26.61 -25.44 2.10
N GLU A 41 25.72 -24.97 2.97
CA GLU A 41 24.31 -25.33 2.99
C GLU A 41 23.48 -24.08 2.68
N ALA A 42 22.59 -24.17 1.70
CA ALA A 42 21.76 -23.04 1.27
C ALA A 42 20.31 -23.48 1.05
N GLN A 43 19.42 -22.48 1.00
CA GLN A 43 17.98 -22.71 0.73
C GLN A 43 17.31 -23.63 1.75
N ILE A 44 17.73 -23.54 3.02
CA ILE A 44 17.08 -24.20 4.14
C ILE A 44 16.18 -23.19 4.83
N ALA A 45 14.89 -23.50 4.98
CA ALA A 45 14.03 -22.81 5.93
C ALA A 45 13.56 -23.77 7.01
N VAL A 46 13.46 -23.24 8.22
CA VAL A 46 12.94 -23.94 9.39
C VAL A 46 11.87 -23.05 10.00
N ASP A 47 10.69 -23.61 10.28
CA ASP A 47 9.70 -22.92 11.09
C ASP A 47 10.21 -22.87 12.54
N PRO A 48 10.52 -21.67 13.09
CA PRO A 48 11.10 -21.55 14.43
C PRO A 48 10.16 -22.02 15.54
N ARG A 49 8.86 -22.20 15.25
CA ARG A 49 7.86 -22.67 16.22
C ARG A 49 7.83 -24.20 16.33
N THR A 50 8.16 -24.90 15.24
CA THR A 50 8.00 -26.36 15.14
C THR A 50 9.31 -27.10 14.87
N GLY A 51 10.37 -26.39 14.47
CA GLY A 51 11.66 -26.96 14.10
C GLY A 51 11.64 -27.78 12.80
N ARG A 52 10.53 -27.74 12.06
CA ARG A 52 10.36 -28.50 10.80
C ARG A 52 10.54 -27.60 9.59
N ALA A 53 10.82 -28.22 8.44
CA ALA A 53 10.75 -27.51 7.17
C ALA A 53 9.31 -26.97 6.98
N PRO A 54 9.13 -25.70 6.58
CA PRO A 54 7.81 -25.13 6.40
C PRO A 54 7.14 -25.72 5.16
N ASP A 55 5.94 -26.30 5.35
CA ASP A 55 5.15 -26.91 4.27
C ASP A 55 4.57 -25.86 3.31
N SER A 56 4.37 -24.63 3.79
CA SER A 56 3.92 -23.50 2.97
C SER A 56 4.43 -22.17 3.54
N ILE A 57 4.90 -21.28 2.66
CA ILE A 57 5.23 -19.90 3.00
C ILE A 57 4.38 -19.03 2.08
N LYS A 58 3.08 -19.03 2.35
CA LYS A 58 2.11 -18.25 1.60
C LYS A 58 1.98 -16.86 2.21
N ARG A 59 1.89 -15.85 1.35
CA ARG A 59 1.50 -14.49 1.71
C ARG A 59 0.40 -14.06 0.75
N LEU A 60 -0.80 -13.87 1.27
CA LEU A 60 -2.00 -13.58 0.48
C LEU A 60 -2.47 -12.16 0.76
N HIS A 61 -1.73 -11.17 0.27
CA HIS A 61 -2.06 -9.78 0.53
C HIS A 61 -3.36 -9.37 -0.15
N ARG A 62 -4.19 -8.62 0.56
CA ARG A 62 -5.40 -8.00 0.04
C ARG A 62 -5.30 -6.49 0.23
N THR A 63 -5.55 -5.78 -0.85
CA THR A 63 -5.63 -4.31 -0.87
C THR A 63 -6.99 -3.90 -1.39
N GLN A 64 -7.49 -2.78 -0.90
CA GLN A 64 -8.79 -2.24 -1.30
C GLN A 64 -8.66 -0.73 -1.45
N SER A 65 -9.35 -0.17 -2.44
CA SER A 65 -9.48 1.27 -2.58
C SER A 65 -10.92 1.66 -2.81
N VAL A 66 -11.29 2.81 -2.26
CA VAL A 66 -12.59 3.44 -2.40
C VAL A 66 -12.40 4.85 -2.95
N ALA A 67 -13.25 5.25 -3.86
CA ALA A 67 -13.24 6.60 -4.40
C ALA A 67 -14.67 7.11 -4.53
N ALA A 68 -14.87 8.40 -4.28
CA ALA A 68 -16.13 9.07 -4.53
C ALA A 68 -15.88 10.50 -4.98
N PHE A 69 -16.74 11.03 -5.84
CA PHE A 69 -16.68 12.43 -6.22
C PHE A 69 -18.07 13.02 -6.43
N VAL A 70 -18.17 14.31 -6.18
CA VAL A 70 -19.31 15.15 -6.54
C VAL A 70 -18.77 16.45 -7.10
N GLN A 71 -19.36 16.92 -8.19
CA GLN A 71 -19.04 18.19 -8.80
C GLN A 71 -20.31 18.81 -9.38
N ASP A 72 -20.43 20.12 -9.25
CA ASP A 72 -21.51 20.86 -9.87
C ASP A 72 -21.01 22.18 -10.45
N GLU A 73 -21.84 22.73 -11.35
CA GLU A 73 -21.59 23.98 -12.03
C GLU A 73 -22.87 24.81 -12.03
N TRP A 74 -22.77 26.02 -11.50
CA TRP A 74 -23.89 26.93 -11.34
C TRP A 74 -23.64 28.23 -12.08
N LYS A 75 -24.60 28.62 -12.92
CA LYS A 75 -24.67 29.97 -13.47
C LYS A 75 -25.32 30.89 -12.44
N LEU A 76 -24.50 31.51 -11.58
CA LEU A 76 -24.98 32.46 -10.58
C LEU A 76 -25.54 33.74 -11.23
N ARG A 77 -25.01 34.12 -12.39
CA ARG A 77 -25.51 35.22 -13.24
C ARG A 77 -25.36 34.82 -14.72
N PRO A 78 -26.04 35.49 -15.67
CA PRO A 78 -25.85 35.22 -17.10
C PRO A 78 -24.39 35.35 -17.57
N ASN A 79 -23.59 36.11 -16.84
CA ASN A 79 -22.17 36.33 -17.10
C ASN A 79 -21.22 35.74 -16.03
N LEU A 80 -21.72 34.98 -15.05
CA LEU A 80 -20.90 34.40 -13.97
C LEU A 80 -21.28 32.94 -13.74
N THR A 81 -20.33 32.04 -13.97
CA THR A 81 -20.44 30.62 -13.68
C THR A 81 -19.42 30.25 -12.59
N VAL A 82 -19.84 29.46 -11.62
CA VAL A 82 -18.98 28.93 -10.56
C VAL A 82 -19.12 27.42 -10.57
N SER A 83 -17.99 26.71 -10.48
CA SER A 83 -17.96 25.27 -10.42
C SER A 83 -17.26 24.83 -9.14
N ALA A 84 -17.87 23.92 -8.38
CA ALA A 84 -17.27 23.35 -7.18
C ALA A 84 -17.30 21.83 -7.25
N GLY A 85 -16.25 21.19 -6.75
CA GLY A 85 -16.18 19.74 -6.68
C GLY A 85 -15.37 19.27 -5.48
N LEU A 86 -15.67 18.05 -5.05
CA LEU A 86 -14.98 17.34 -4.00
C LEU A 86 -14.75 15.90 -4.46
N ARG A 87 -13.51 15.44 -4.32
CA ARG A 87 -13.15 14.03 -4.51
C ARG A 87 -12.58 13.47 -3.22
N TYR A 88 -13.01 12.27 -2.88
CA TYR A 88 -12.47 11.44 -1.82
C TYR A 88 -11.82 10.21 -2.47
N GLU A 89 -10.62 9.86 -2.01
CA GLU A 89 -10.00 8.57 -2.26
C GLU A 89 -9.46 8.01 -0.95
N GLY A 90 -9.73 6.72 -0.72
CA GLY A 90 -9.25 5.96 0.42
C GLY A 90 -8.57 4.69 -0.05
N PHE A 91 -7.28 4.53 0.27
CA PHE A 91 -6.57 3.27 0.18
C PHE A 91 -6.66 2.58 1.54
N LEU A 92 -7.44 1.51 1.61
CA LEU A 92 -7.64 0.79 2.87
C LEU A 92 -6.39 0.00 3.24
N ASN A 93 -6.31 -0.37 4.51
CA ASN A 93 -5.18 -1.06 5.06
C ASN A 93 -5.00 -2.46 4.45
N ILE A 94 -3.76 -2.91 4.36
CA ILE A 94 -3.40 -4.23 3.83
C ILE A 94 -3.67 -5.28 4.91
N TYR A 95 -4.23 -6.42 4.50
CA TYR A 95 -4.46 -7.57 5.37
C TYR A 95 -4.19 -8.89 4.62
N ASP A 96 -3.96 -9.98 5.36
CA ASP A 96 -3.84 -11.31 4.76
C ASP A 96 -5.20 -11.97 4.53
N ALA A 97 -5.39 -12.61 3.38
CA ALA A 97 -6.65 -13.24 3.00
C ALA A 97 -7.01 -14.46 3.86
N SER A 98 -6.02 -15.10 4.48
CA SER A 98 -6.20 -16.27 5.34
C SER A 98 -6.61 -15.88 6.76
N ASP A 99 -6.82 -14.58 7.01
CA ASP A 99 -6.95 -13.98 8.35
C ASP A 99 -5.73 -14.25 9.25
N ASP A 100 -4.56 -14.49 8.62
CA ASP A 100 -3.31 -14.71 9.33
C ASP A 100 -2.68 -13.37 9.76
N ILE A 101 -1.81 -13.45 10.75
CA ILE A 101 -1.03 -12.31 11.23
C ILE A 101 0.02 -11.91 10.20
N MET A 102 0.05 -10.62 9.88
CA MET A 102 1.14 -10.04 9.10
C MET A 102 2.31 -9.74 10.02
N THR A 103 3.53 -9.93 9.52
CA THR A 103 4.74 -9.51 10.24
C THR A 103 5.32 -8.27 9.60
N ASN A 104 5.47 -7.20 10.40
CA ASN A 104 6.11 -5.96 9.99
C ASN A 104 7.41 -5.77 10.77
N ILE A 105 8.35 -5.00 10.21
CA ILE A 105 9.53 -4.55 10.95
C ILE A 105 9.30 -3.11 11.41
N GLU A 106 9.52 -2.86 12.70
CA GLU A 106 9.37 -1.54 13.28
C GLU A 106 10.71 -0.97 13.70
N PHE A 107 10.88 0.31 13.42
CA PHE A 107 12.04 1.11 13.79
C PHE A 107 11.59 2.12 14.86
N PRO A 108 11.54 1.72 16.15
CA PRO A 108 10.96 2.56 17.21
C PRO A 108 11.75 3.85 17.44
N ASN A 109 13.05 3.83 17.16
CA ASN A 109 13.95 4.97 17.31
C ASN A 109 14.54 5.35 15.96
N ALA A 110 13.71 5.78 15.01
CA ALA A 110 14.21 6.25 13.71
C ALA A 110 14.98 7.57 13.88
N THR A 111 16.31 7.47 13.91
CA THR A 111 17.25 8.59 14.11
C THR A 111 17.83 9.13 12.81
N GLY A 112 17.58 8.46 11.68
CA GLY A 112 18.20 8.80 10.39
C GLY A 112 19.60 8.19 10.21
N ASN A 113 20.11 7.47 11.22
CA ASN A 113 21.28 6.62 11.10
C ASN A 113 20.83 5.17 10.99
N LEU A 114 20.90 4.61 9.77
CA LEU A 114 20.45 3.24 9.50
C LEU A 114 21.05 2.19 10.45
N ARG A 115 22.31 2.35 10.86
CA ARG A 115 22.98 1.38 11.74
C ARG A 115 22.33 1.35 13.13
N ASN A 116 22.00 2.51 13.68
CA ASN A 116 21.34 2.62 14.98
C ASN A 116 19.87 2.20 14.87
N ASP A 117 19.21 2.58 13.78
CA ASP A 117 17.79 2.28 13.57
C ASP A 117 17.58 0.76 13.45
N VAL A 118 18.42 0.07 12.65
CA VAL A 118 18.39 -1.40 12.52
C VAL A 118 18.74 -2.10 13.82
N ALA A 119 19.67 -1.57 14.62
CA ALA A 119 20.04 -2.19 15.90
C ALA A 119 18.89 -2.20 16.91
N SER A 120 17.94 -1.27 16.80
CA SER A 120 16.74 -1.21 17.63
C SER A 120 15.48 -1.78 16.97
N ALA A 121 15.61 -2.23 15.71
CA ALA A 121 14.47 -2.73 14.95
C ALA A 121 14.00 -4.07 15.49
N HIS A 122 12.69 -4.29 15.48
CA HIS A 122 12.10 -5.55 15.90
C HIS A 122 10.91 -5.91 15.01
N MET A 123 10.66 -7.22 14.89
CA MET A 123 9.49 -7.71 14.17
C MET A 123 8.26 -7.63 15.07
N VAL A 124 7.16 -7.10 14.53
CA VAL A 124 5.86 -7.07 15.18
C VAL A 124 4.85 -7.86 14.37
N GLN A 125 3.91 -8.50 15.06
CA GLN A 125 2.80 -9.22 14.44
C GLN A 125 1.55 -8.36 14.55
N ARG A 126 0.87 -8.10 13.44
CA ARG A 126 -0.34 -7.28 13.38
C ARG A 126 -1.31 -7.84 12.35
N LYS A 127 -2.61 -7.70 12.60
CA LYS A 127 -3.66 -8.12 11.67
C LYS A 127 -3.70 -7.27 10.39
N TYR A 128 -3.35 -6.00 10.54
CA TYR A 128 -3.24 -5.07 9.42
C TYR A 128 -1.83 -4.51 9.36
N TYR A 129 -1.36 -4.17 8.16
CA TYR A 129 0.00 -3.70 7.96
C TYR A 129 0.27 -2.33 8.62
N LEU A 130 -0.70 -1.42 8.55
CA LEU A 130 -0.66 -0.09 9.18
C LEU A 130 -1.49 -0.08 10.47
N ASP A 131 -1.20 0.89 11.35
CA ASP A 131 -1.98 1.08 12.57
C ASP A 131 -3.39 1.63 12.31
N GLY A 132 -4.41 1.12 13.00
CA GLY A 132 -5.77 1.68 12.96
C GLY A 132 -6.83 0.83 12.24
N GLY A 133 -6.59 -0.46 12.02
CA GLY A 133 -7.59 -1.35 11.41
C GLY A 133 -7.74 -1.15 9.90
N LEU A 134 -8.73 -1.81 9.28
CA LEU A 134 -8.94 -1.77 7.82
C LEU A 134 -9.15 -0.34 7.29
N TRP A 135 -10.01 0.43 7.98
CA TRP A 135 -10.34 1.79 7.59
C TRP A 135 -9.42 2.82 8.24
N GLY A 136 -9.25 2.78 9.56
CA GLY A 136 -8.48 3.80 10.28
C GLY A 136 -6.99 3.79 9.99
N GLY A 137 -6.43 2.65 9.57
CA GLY A 137 -5.04 2.56 9.11
C GLY A 137 -4.84 2.72 7.61
N GLY A 138 -5.92 2.92 6.86
CA GLY A 138 -5.84 3.30 5.46
C GLY A 138 -5.40 4.75 5.28
N GLN A 139 -4.92 5.08 4.08
CA GLN A 139 -4.64 6.45 3.68
C GLN A 139 -5.88 7.06 3.03
N HIS A 140 -6.30 8.23 3.50
CA HIS A 140 -7.51 8.90 3.07
C HIS A 140 -7.20 10.32 2.63
N THR A 141 -7.64 10.69 1.44
CA THR A 141 -7.39 12.01 0.88
C THR A 141 -8.65 12.67 0.38
N LEU A 142 -8.78 13.96 0.68
CA LEU A 142 -9.80 14.84 0.13
C LEU A 142 -9.16 15.85 -0.81
N ALA A 143 -9.67 15.91 -2.03
CA ALA A 143 -9.28 16.84 -3.09
C ALA A 143 -10.47 17.77 -3.45
N PRO A 144 -10.64 18.88 -2.71
CA PRO A 144 -11.57 19.94 -3.10
C PRO A 144 -11.06 20.71 -4.32
N ARG A 145 -11.99 21.20 -5.14
CA ARG A 145 -11.75 22.04 -6.32
C ARG A 145 -12.82 23.12 -6.39
N LEU A 146 -12.41 24.35 -6.66
CA LEU A 146 -13.30 25.49 -6.85
C LEU A 146 -12.80 26.33 -8.02
N SER A 147 -13.68 26.68 -8.95
CA SER A 147 -13.35 27.54 -10.09
C SER A 147 -14.49 28.47 -10.44
N PHE A 148 -14.18 29.51 -11.20
CA PHE A 148 -15.17 30.45 -11.73
C PHE A 148 -14.81 30.87 -13.16
N ALA A 149 -15.84 31.27 -13.90
CA ALA A 149 -15.74 31.90 -15.21
C ALA A 149 -16.69 33.10 -15.23
N TRP A 150 -16.16 34.28 -15.55
CA TRP A 150 -16.87 35.55 -15.49
C TRP A 150 -16.62 36.36 -16.75
N ASP A 151 -17.68 36.92 -17.35
CA ASP A 151 -17.60 37.93 -18.41
C ASP A 151 -17.93 39.32 -17.79
N PRO A 152 -16.93 40.20 -17.59
CA PRO A 152 -17.16 41.53 -17.05
C PRO A 152 -18.00 42.41 -17.97
N THR A 153 -17.90 42.20 -19.29
CA THR A 153 -18.51 43.05 -20.31
C THR A 153 -19.98 42.72 -20.56
N LYS A 154 -20.42 41.50 -20.18
CA LYS A 154 -21.74 40.93 -20.49
C LYS A 154 -22.06 40.83 -21.99
N LYS A 155 -21.09 41.07 -22.86
CA LYS A 155 -21.23 41.05 -24.32
C LYS A 155 -20.72 39.74 -24.93
N GLY A 156 -20.20 38.82 -24.11
CA GLY A 156 -19.52 37.61 -24.55
C GLY A 156 -18.16 37.87 -25.18
N GLN A 157 -17.65 39.10 -25.10
CA GLN A 157 -16.41 39.52 -25.77
C GLN A 157 -15.17 39.31 -24.89
N MET A 158 -15.35 39.08 -23.59
CA MET A 158 -14.27 38.83 -22.64
C MET A 158 -14.66 37.72 -21.67
N SER A 159 -13.71 36.89 -21.26
CA SER A 159 -13.89 35.90 -20.20
C SER A 159 -12.67 35.88 -19.30
N ILE A 160 -12.88 36.09 -18.00
CA ILE A 160 -11.91 35.91 -16.93
C ILE A 160 -12.23 34.59 -16.25
N ARG A 161 -11.23 33.73 -16.10
CA ARG A 161 -11.38 32.42 -15.47
C ARG A 161 -10.30 32.21 -14.43
N GLY A 162 -10.65 31.56 -13.33
CA GLY A 162 -9.71 31.24 -12.26
C GLY A 162 -10.20 30.05 -11.45
N GLY A 163 -9.30 29.42 -10.71
CA GLY A 163 -9.64 28.30 -9.85
C GLY A 163 -8.47 27.82 -9.00
N VAL A 164 -8.81 27.06 -7.96
CA VAL A 164 -7.88 26.46 -7.00
C VAL A 164 -8.34 25.04 -6.68
N GLY A 165 -7.40 24.16 -6.36
CA GLY A 165 -7.70 22.80 -5.95
C GLY A 165 -6.51 22.11 -5.32
N ARG A 166 -6.80 21.08 -4.52
CA ARG A 166 -5.77 20.21 -3.92
C ARG A 166 -5.63 18.95 -4.76
N PHE A 167 -4.39 18.59 -5.09
CA PHE A 167 -4.00 17.38 -5.80
C PHE A 167 -2.89 16.68 -5.00
N TYR A 168 -2.80 15.36 -5.14
CA TYR A 168 -1.87 14.49 -4.41
C TYR A 168 -1.33 13.43 -5.37
#